data_AF-A4G879-F1
#
_entry.id   AF-A4G879-F1
#
_cell.length_a   1.000
_cell.length_b   1.000
_cell.length_c   1.000
_cell.angle_alpha   90.00
_cell.angle_beta   90.00
_cell.angle_gamma   90.00
#
_symmetry.space_group_name_H-M   'P 1'
#
loop_
_entity.id
_entity.type
_entity.pdbx_description
1 polymer ?
#
loop_
_entity_poly.entity_id
_entity_poly.type
_entity_poly.pdbx_seq_one_letter_code
_entity_poly.pdbx_strand_id
1 'polypeptide(L)'
;MTPITLCSDDYAQNPGIDAGIRNLLELGRLTAVSCFSTSPTWLSTSAPALHAHRGQADIGLHFNLTEGFSHAAPSLHAVILRSLLRGLDMQKVEQELERQLDTFEAGWGQPPDFIDGHQHVHQLPGVRQVLLKTIQRRYAGHPVWVRNTVPANPAWRGKPQILKYLGGQSLAADLQAAGIASNHGFAGVYGFDQADYAACFQVWLDAAQAGMLIMCHPATEAYPDDEIAQQRVVEYRYFTSEKFTRMLAAAQLRLERLSIQMI
;
A
#
# COMPACT_ATOMS: atom_id res chain seq x y z
N MET A 1 -21.54 -11.45 3.61
CA MET A 1 -20.90 -10.17 3.23
C MET A 1 -19.60 -10.46 2.50
N THR A 2 -19.37 -9.84 1.35
CA THR A 2 -18.14 -10.01 0.57
C THR A 2 -16.99 -9.30 1.28
N PRO A 3 -15.86 -9.99 1.54
CA PRO A 3 -14.74 -9.35 2.22
C PRO A 3 -13.87 -8.56 1.26
N ILE A 4 -13.53 -7.34 1.64
CA ILE A 4 -12.57 -6.47 0.94
C ILE A 4 -11.54 -5.97 1.94
N THR A 5 -10.39 -5.54 1.45
CA THR A 5 -9.33 -4.94 2.26
C THR A 5 -9.24 -3.47 1.97
N LEU A 6 -9.26 -2.64 3.02
CA LEU A 6 -8.93 -1.23 2.91
C LEU A 6 -7.52 -1.05 3.48
N CYS A 7 -6.60 -0.66 2.60
CA CYS A 7 -5.20 -0.46 2.93
C CYS A 7 -4.86 1.02 2.91
N SER A 8 -4.34 1.52 4.03
CA SER A 8 -3.77 2.86 4.10
C SER A 8 -2.28 2.82 3.80
N ASP A 9 -1.85 3.64 2.85
CA ASP A 9 -0.44 3.78 2.50
C ASP A 9 0.21 4.92 3.32
N ASP A 10 1.53 5.04 3.21
CA ASP A 10 2.36 6.13 3.76
C ASP A 10 2.48 6.24 5.30
N TYR A 11 2.21 5.18 6.07
CA TYR A 11 2.46 5.23 7.52
C TYR A 11 3.95 5.50 7.82
N ALA A 12 4.21 6.30 8.85
CA ALA A 12 5.49 6.90 9.21
C ALA A 12 5.99 8.03 8.29
N GLN A 13 5.22 8.47 7.29
CA GLN A 13 5.65 9.60 6.45
C GLN A 13 5.63 10.94 7.21
N ASN A 14 4.55 11.22 7.95
CA ASN A 14 4.44 12.39 8.81
C ASN A 14 3.45 12.16 9.97
N PRO A 15 3.46 12.99 11.03
CA PRO A 15 2.61 12.78 12.19
C PRO A 15 1.10 12.83 11.93
N GLY A 16 0.64 13.59 10.91
CA GLY A 16 -0.78 13.68 10.57
C GLY A 16 -1.30 12.40 9.92
N ILE A 17 -0.48 11.75 9.10
CA ILE A 17 -0.76 10.42 8.55
C ILE A 17 -0.75 9.39 9.68
N ASP A 18 0.28 9.41 10.55
CA ASP A 18 0.39 8.47 11.66
C ASP A 18 -0.81 8.55 12.61
N ALA A 19 -1.28 9.75 12.93
CA ALA A 19 -2.45 9.98 13.76
C ALA A 19 -3.74 9.50 13.07
N GLY A 20 -3.90 9.81 11.78
CA GLY A 20 -5.08 9.40 11.01
C GLY A 20 -5.22 7.89 10.90
N ILE A 21 -4.13 7.20 10.55
CA ILE A 21 -4.11 5.75 10.41
C ILE A 21 -4.39 5.05 11.73
N ARG A 22 -3.74 5.45 12.84
CA ARG A 22 -4.02 4.86 14.16
C ARG A 22 -5.47 5.08 14.58
N ASN A 23 -6.01 6.27 14.39
CA ASN A 23 -7.41 6.52 14.71
C ASN A 23 -8.36 5.64 13.87
N LEU A 24 -8.09 5.47 12.58
CA LEU A 24 -8.89 4.60 11.74
C LEU A 24 -8.76 3.12 12.09
N LEU A 25 -7.59 2.67 12.59
CA LEU A 25 -7.44 1.33 13.16
C LEU A 25 -8.27 1.16 14.44
N GLU A 26 -8.24 2.14 15.37
CA GLU A 26 -9.07 2.15 16.59
C GLU A 26 -10.57 2.05 16.28
N LEU A 27 -11.01 2.72 15.20
CA LEU A 27 -12.40 2.69 14.72
C LEU A 27 -12.75 1.43 13.90
N GLY A 28 -11.81 0.51 13.69
CA GLY A 28 -12.00 -0.70 12.88
C GLY A 28 -12.28 -0.39 11.40
N ARG A 29 -11.66 0.66 10.86
CA ARG A 29 -11.86 1.16 9.49
C ARG A 29 -10.80 0.71 8.52
N LEU A 30 -9.66 0.21 8.99
CA LEU A 30 -8.55 -0.27 8.15
C LEU A 30 -8.26 -1.73 8.47
N THR A 31 -7.86 -2.49 7.46
CA THR A 31 -7.42 -3.89 7.61
C THR A 31 -6.06 -4.16 6.99
N ALA A 32 -5.43 -3.15 6.40
CA ALA A 32 -4.02 -3.19 6.06
C ALA A 32 -3.38 -1.79 6.21
N VAL A 33 -2.11 -1.74 6.56
CA VAL A 33 -1.31 -0.49 6.63
C VAL A 33 0.06 -0.75 6.03
N SER A 34 0.47 0.11 5.09
CA SER A 34 1.81 0.06 4.50
C SER A 34 2.70 1.14 5.09
N CYS A 35 3.91 0.74 5.53
CA CYS A 35 4.77 1.55 6.38
C CYS A 35 6.12 1.88 5.73
N PHE A 36 6.54 3.13 5.83
CA PHE A 36 7.90 3.57 5.48
C PHE A 36 8.90 3.23 6.57
N SER A 37 9.61 2.11 6.44
CA SER A 37 10.74 1.81 7.34
C SER A 37 11.94 2.74 7.15
N THR A 38 11.99 3.48 6.04
CA THR A 38 13.00 4.52 5.80
C THR A 38 12.77 5.78 6.63
N SER A 39 11.59 5.94 7.25
CA SER A 39 11.28 7.12 8.04
C SER A 39 12.20 7.24 9.27
N PRO A 40 12.74 8.44 9.56
CA PRO A 40 13.52 8.69 10.78
C PRO A 40 12.75 8.39 12.08
N THR A 41 11.42 8.41 12.02
CA THR A 41 10.55 8.15 13.19
C THR A 41 10.14 6.69 13.30
N TRP A 42 10.46 5.83 12.31
CA TRP A 42 10.00 4.45 12.26
C TRP A 42 10.36 3.67 13.53
N LEU A 43 11.65 3.62 13.89
CA LEU A 43 12.12 2.85 15.05
C LEU A 43 11.76 3.48 16.38
N SER A 44 11.74 4.82 16.45
CA SER A 44 11.61 5.55 17.71
C SER A 44 10.16 5.75 18.13
N THR A 45 9.23 5.94 17.19
CA THR A 45 7.84 6.28 17.50
C THR A 45 6.80 5.53 16.68
N SER A 46 6.93 5.48 15.35
CA SER A 46 5.83 5.01 14.49
C SER A 46 5.60 3.50 14.63
N ALA A 47 6.63 2.65 14.55
CA ALA A 47 6.46 1.21 14.75
C ALA A 47 6.00 0.83 16.17
N PRO A 48 6.60 1.39 17.26
CA PRO A 48 6.10 1.16 18.62
C PRO A 48 4.63 1.54 18.80
N ALA A 49 4.17 2.68 18.24
CA ALA A 49 2.79 3.11 18.34
C ALA A 49 1.82 2.17 17.60
N LEU A 50 2.28 1.51 16.54
CA LEU A 50 1.49 0.56 15.77
C LEU A 50 1.35 -0.81 16.45
N HIS A 51 2.22 -1.15 17.42
CA HIS A 51 2.15 -2.44 18.14
C HIS A 51 0.82 -2.66 18.87
N ALA A 52 0.14 -1.58 19.29
CA ALA A 52 -1.19 -1.64 19.88
C ALA A 52 -2.26 -2.23 18.95
N HIS A 53 -2.00 -2.27 17.64
CA HIS A 53 -2.90 -2.75 16.60
C HIS A 53 -2.51 -4.10 16.00
N ARG A 54 -1.56 -4.82 16.62
CA ARG A 54 -1.17 -6.18 16.17
C ARG A 54 -2.40 -7.09 16.04
N GLY A 55 -2.47 -7.80 14.91
CA GLY A 55 -3.55 -8.73 14.60
C GLY A 55 -4.86 -8.08 14.12
N GLN A 56 -4.99 -6.75 14.19
CA GLN A 56 -6.17 -6.01 13.70
C GLN A 56 -6.07 -5.73 12.18
N ALA A 57 -4.88 -5.39 11.70
CA ALA A 57 -4.58 -5.15 10.30
C ALA A 57 -3.32 -5.92 9.86
N ASP A 58 -3.22 -6.19 8.56
CA ASP A 58 -1.95 -6.61 7.96
C ASP A 58 -1.01 -5.42 7.91
N ILE A 59 0.20 -5.56 8.44
CA ILE A 59 1.20 -4.50 8.51
C ILE A 59 2.34 -4.83 7.55
N GLY A 60 2.53 -3.99 6.54
CA GLY A 60 3.43 -4.25 5.43
C GLY A 60 4.52 -3.20 5.26
N LEU A 61 5.54 -3.58 4.49
CA LEU A 61 6.57 -2.65 4.03
C LEU A 61 6.06 -1.85 2.83
N HIS A 62 6.12 -0.51 2.93
CA HIS A 62 5.96 0.41 1.81
C HIS A 62 7.30 0.65 1.13
N PHE A 63 7.70 -0.26 0.22
CA PHE A 63 9.03 -0.22 -0.35
C PHE A 63 9.28 1.10 -1.09
N ASN A 64 10.30 1.82 -0.66
CA ASN A 64 10.52 3.20 -1.07
C ASN A 64 11.79 3.36 -1.90
N LEU A 65 11.70 4.07 -3.02
CA LEU A 65 12.86 4.47 -3.83
C LEU A 65 12.89 5.96 -4.15
N THR A 66 11.86 6.72 -3.73
CA THR A 66 11.57 8.06 -4.26
C THR A 66 11.29 9.10 -3.19
N GLU A 67 10.86 8.70 -1.99
CA GLU A 67 10.76 9.58 -0.82
C GLU A 67 12.10 9.64 -0.09
N GLY A 68 12.58 10.85 0.20
CA GLY A 68 13.91 11.09 0.72
C GLY A 68 13.99 11.36 2.22
N PHE A 69 12.88 11.66 2.90
CA PHE A 69 12.86 11.99 4.33
C PHE A 69 13.96 13.02 4.70
N SER A 70 13.90 14.19 4.06
CA SER A 70 14.90 15.27 4.15
C SER A 70 16.25 15.01 3.47
N HIS A 71 16.43 13.87 2.80
CA HIS A 71 17.59 13.59 1.93
C HIS A 71 17.19 13.65 0.46
N ALA A 72 18.18 13.75 -0.43
CA ALA A 72 17.92 13.70 -1.86
C ALA A 72 17.49 12.29 -2.28
N ALA A 73 16.35 12.21 -2.97
CA ALA A 73 15.86 10.98 -3.59
C ALA A 73 15.62 11.21 -5.10
N PRO A 74 15.72 10.16 -5.93
CA PRO A 74 15.39 10.28 -7.34
C PRO A 74 13.88 10.51 -7.50
N SER A 75 13.48 11.32 -8.48
CA SER A 75 12.06 11.48 -8.80
C SER A 75 11.46 10.19 -9.35
N LEU A 76 10.14 10.01 -9.18
CA LEU A 76 9.41 8.87 -9.74
C LEU A 76 9.66 8.69 -11.23
N HIS A 77 9.60 9.78 -11.99
CA HIS A 77 9.84 9.76 -13.43
C HIS A 77 11.26 9.23 -13.77
N ALA A 78 12.28 9.64 -13.00
CA ALA A 78 13.64 9.14 -13.20
C ALA A 78 13.76 7.63 -12.88
N VAL A 79 13.10 7.15 -11.82
CA VAL A 79 13.08 5.72 -11.46
C VAL A 79 12.37 4.90 -12.54
N ILE A 80 11.20 5.34 -13.01
CA ILE A 80 10.45 4.70 -14.08
C ILE A 80 11.30 4.62 -15.36
N LEU A 81 11.89 5.73 -15.80
CA LEU A 81 12.68 5.77 -17.03
C LEU A 81 13.89 4.82 -16.95
N ARG A 82 14.62 4.84 -15.83
CA ARG A 82 15.75 3.93 -15.61
C ARG A 82 15.30 2.48 -15.60
N SER A 83 14.17 2.17 -14.97
CA SER A 83 13.62 0.81 -14.95
C SER A 83 13.26 0.31 -16.35
N LEU A 84 12.51 1.10 -17.12
CA LEU A 84 12.09 0.73 -18.47
C LEU A 84 13.27 0.56 -19.43
N LEU A 85 14.33 1.36 -19.26
CA LEU A 85 15.57 1.26 -20.02
C LEU A 85 16.55 0.20 -19.48
N ARG A 86 16.16 -0.59 -18.47
CA ARG A 86 17.02 -1.58 -17.79
C ARG A 86 18.32 -0.99 -17.22
N GLY A 87 18.30 0.30 -16.87
CA GLY A 87 19.42 1.05 -16.30
C GLY A 87 19.40 1.14 -14.78
N LEU A 88 18.52 0.40 -14.10
CA LEU A 88 18.58 0.26 -12.65
C LEU A 88 19.72 -0.68 -12.26
N ASP A 89 20.47 -0.30 -11.22
CA ASP A 89 21.47 -1.16 -10.60
C ASP A 89 20.77 -2.16 -9.67
N MET A 90 20.63 -3.40 -10.13
CA MET A 90 19.89 -4.45 -9.41
C MET A 90 20.50 -4.75 -8.04
N GLN A 91 21.82 -4.65 -7.91
CA GLN A 91 22.49 -4.89 -6.64
C GLN A 91 22.15 -3.80 -5.63
N LYS A 92 22.09 -2.53 -6.07
CA LYS A 92 21.66 -1.42 -5.20
C LYS A 92 20.19 -1.52 -4.82
N VAL A 93 19.32 -1.94 -5.75
CA VAL A 93 17.90 -2.16 -5.44
C VAL A 93 17.75 -3.30 -4.42
N GLU A 94 18.48 -4.40 -4.58
CA GLU A 94 18.49 -5.52 -3.62
C GLU A 94 19.01 -5.08 -2.25
N GLN A 95 20.13 -4.36 -2.19
CA GLN A 95 20.67 -3.81 -0.95
C GLN A 95 19.69 -2.88 -0.24
N GLU A 96 19.00 -2.01 -0.98
CA GLU A 96 18.04 -1.08 -0.40
C GLU A 96 16.77 -1.79 0.09
N LEU A 97 16.27 -2.79 -0.65
CA LEU A 97 15.16 -3.62 -0.20
C LEU A 97 15.51 -4.37 1.09
N GLU A 98 16.67 -5.03 1.14
CA GLU A 98 17.12 -5.74 2.34
C GLU A 98 17.27 -4.79 3.53
N ARG A 99 17.88 -3.62 3.33
CA ARG A 99 18.02 -2.61 4.39
C ARG A 99 16.66 -2.14 4.92
N GLN A 100 15.69 -1.93 4.03
CA GLN A 100 14.34 -1.54 4.43
C GLN A 100 13.60 -2.65 5.15
N LEU A 101 13.77 -3.91 4.74
CA LEU A 101 13.20 -5.08 5.44
C LEU A 101 13.83 -5.27 6.81
N ASP A 102 15.16 -5.18 6.93
CA ASP A 102 15.88 -5.22 8.20
C ASP A 102 15.37 -4.13 9.16
N THR A 103 15.22 -2.91 8.66
CA THR A 103 14.74 -1.77 9.46
C THR A 103 13.27 -1.93 9.84
N PHE A 104 12.44 -2.43 8.91
CA PHE A 104 11.05 -2.75 9.15
C PHE A 104 10.94 -3.79 10.28
N GLU A 105 11.63 -4.91 10.16
CA GLU A 105 11.64 -6.01 11.14
C GLU A 105 12.21 -5.58 12.49
N ALA A 106 13.20 -4.68 12.52
CA ALA A 106 13.73 -4.14 13.77
C ALA A 106 12.69 -3.30 14.54
N GLY A 107 11.85 -2.53 13.84
CA GLY A 107 10.78 -1.74 14.45
C GLY A 107 9.50 -2.53 14.72
N TRP A 108 9.09 -3.36 13.76
CA TRP A 108 7.87 -4.16 13.82
C TRP A 108 8.05 -5.49 14.55
N GLY A 109 9.28 -5.97 14.76
CA GLY A 109 9.59 -7.18 15.52
C GLY A 109 9.23 -8.51 14.85
N GLN A 110 8.72 -8.50 13.62
CA GLN A 110 8.42 -9.69 12.83
C GLN A 110 8.50 -9.36 11.33
N PRO A 111 8.52 -10.36 10.43
CA PRO A 111 8.40 -10.14 8.99
C PRO A 111 7.15 -9.30 8.64
N PRO A 112 7.16 -8.55 7.53
CA PRO A 112 5.96 -7.87 7.06
C PRO A 112 4.89 -8.89 6.67
N ASP A 113 3.62 -8.58 6.95
CA ASP A 113 2.50 -9.37 6.43
C ASP A 113 2.43 -9.25 4.89
N PHE A 114 2.85 -8.09 4.37
CA PHE A 114 2.89 -7.82 2.93
C PHE A 114 3.94 -6.80 2.49
N ILE A 115 4.19 -6.76 1.18
CA ILE A 115 5.03 -5.75 0.56
C ILE A 115 4.28 -5.08 -0.60
N ASP A 116 4.33 -3.76 -0.64
CA ASP A 116 4.02 -2.97 -1.83
C ASP A 116 5.15 -1.94 -2.06
N GLY A 117 4.91 -0.92 -2.87
CA GLY A 117 5.88 0.13 -3.09
C GLY A 117 5.24 1.50 -3.12
N HIS A 118 5.95 2.48 -2.55
CA HIS A 118 5.59 3.88 -2.68
C HIS A 118 5.56 4.27 -4.15
N GLN A 119 4.48 4.94 -4.57
CA GLN A 119 4.21 5.23 -5.99
C GLN A 119 4.24 3.98 -6.89
N HIS A 120 4.00 2.81 -6.29
CA HIS A 120 3.99 1.49 -6.92
C HIS A 120 5.31 1.11 -7.62
N VAL A 121 6.45 1.55 -7.10
CA VAL A 121 7.77 1.21 -7.70
C VAL A 121 8.08 -0.29 -7.68
N HIS A 122 7.46 -1.06 -6.79
CA HIS A 122 7.69 -2.49 -6.61
C HIS A 122 7.34 -3.35 -7.83
N GLN A 123 6.43 -2.89 -8.69
CA GLN A 123 6.03 -3.59 -9.92
C GLN A 123 6.98 -3.36 -11.11
N LEU A 124 7.85 -2.36 -11.01
CA LEU A 124 8.68 -1.91 -12.11
C LEU A 124 9.67 -3.00 -12.56
N PRO A 125 10.00 -3.09 -13.87
CA PRO A 125 11.05 -3.98 -14.35
C PRO A 125 12.37 -3.85 -13.58
N GLY A 126 12.99 -4.98 -13.28
CA GLY A 126 14.17 -5.06 -12.40
C GLY A 126 13.78 -5.11 -10.92
N VAL A 127 12.96 -4.15 -10.45
CA VAL A 127 12.52 -4.08 -9.05
C VAL A 127 11.70 -5.31 -8.66
N ARG A 128 10.70 -5.67 -9.47
CA ARG A 128 9.86 -6.85 -9.16
C ARG A 128 10.65 -8.15 -9.11
N GLN A 129 11.68 -8.31 -9.95
CA GLN A 129 12.53 -9.51 -9.94
C GLN A 129 13.34 -9.60 -8.65
N VAL A 130 13.92 -8.47 -8.21
CA VAL A 130 14.60 -8.38 -6.93
C VAL A 130 13.65 -8.71 -5.78
N LEU A 131 12.45 -8.11 -5.78
CA LEU A 131 11.43 -8.35 -4.75
C LEU A 131 11.07 -9.84 -4.63
N LEU A 132 10.71 -10.49 -5.74
CA LEU A 132 10.30 -11.89 -5.73
C LEU A 132 11.43 -12.81 -5.23
N LYS A 133 12.65 -12.59 -5.71
CA LYS A 133 13.84 -13.33 -5.27
C LYS A 133 14.11 -13.13 -3.78
N THR A 134 14.01 -11.89 -3.29
CA THR A 134 14.19 -11.57 -1.88
C THR A 134 13.12 -12.25 -1.02
N ILE A 135 11.84 -12.18 -1.38
CA ILE A 135 10.76 -12.85 -0.63
C ILE A 135 11.00 -14.35 -0.55
N GLN A 136 11.25 -15.01 -1.69
CA GLN A 136 11.48 -16.46 -1.73
C GLN A 136 12.69 -16.89 -0.89
N ARG A 137 13.75 -16.07 -0.85
CA ARG A 137 14.96 -16.34 -0.09
C ARG A 137 14.79 -16.05 1.41
N ARG A 138 14.28 -14.87 1.75
CA ARG A 138 14.27 -14.33 3.12
C ARG A 138 13.10 -14.85 3.94
N TYR A 139 11.96 -15.10 3.31
CA TYR A 139 10.71 -15.49 3.98
C TYR A 139 10.25 -16.90 3.59
N ALA A 140 11.20 -17.80 3.30
CA ALA A 140 10.89 -19.21 3.09
C ALA A 140 10.19 -19.77 4.34
N GLY A 141 8.91 -20.14 4.21
CA GLY A 141 8.09 -20.64 5.33
C GLY A 141 7.34 -19.57 6.13
N HIS A 142 7.45 -18.28 5.77
CA HIS A 142 6.63 -17.22 6.33
C HIS A 142 5.85 -16.54 5.20
N PRO A 143 4.51 -16.71 5.11
CA PRO A 143 3.75 -16.17 3.99
C PRO A 143 3.74 -14.64 4.03
N VAL A 144 4.33 -14.03 3.00
CA VAL A 144 4.29 -12.59 2.74
C VAL A 144 3.57 -12.37 1.43
N TRP A 145 2.45 -11.64 1.44
CA TRP A 145 1.74 -11.33 0.21
C TRP A 145 2.27 -10.05 -0.43
N VAL A 146 2.05 -9.89 -1.75
CA VAL A 146 2.50 -8.70 -2.48
C VAL A 146 1.31 -7.99 -3.10
N ARG A 147 1.26 -6.66 -2.98
CA ARG A 147 0.21 -5.89 -3.64
C ARG A 147 0.35 -5.99 -5.16
N ASN A 148 -0.70 -6.46 -5.82
CA ASN A 148 -0.92 -6.35 -7.24
C ASN A 148 -1.77 -5.10 -7.55
N THR A 149 -1.42 -4.39 -8.62
CA THR A 149 -2.07 -3.14 -9.05
C THR A 149 -3.00 -3.32 -10.27
N VAL A 150 -3.22 -4.56 -10.74
CA VAL A 150 -4.20 -4.84 -11.79
C VAL A 150 -5.59 -4.39 -11.31
N PRO A 151 -6.31 -3.54 -12.09
CA PRO A 151 -7.56 -2.96 -11.63
C PRO A 151 -8.63 -4.02 -11.41
N ALA A 152 -9.42 -3.86 -10.34
CA ALA A 152 -10.53 -4.75 -10.04
C ALA A 152 -11.58 -4.76 -11.17
N ASN A 153 -11.79 -3.63 -11.83
CA ASN A 153 -12.64 -3.53 -13.01
C ASN A 153 -11.81 -3.19 -14.28
N PRO A 154 -11.71 -4.09 -15.28
CA PRO A 154 -10.96 -3.84 -16.50
C PRO A 154 -11.58 -2.74 -17.39
N ALA A 155 -12.83 -2.33 -17.13
CA ALA A 155 -13.48 -1.21 -17.81
C ALA A 155 -13.00 0.16 -17.34
N TRP A 156 -12.35 0.27 -16.17
CA TRP A 156 -11.77 1.53 -15.71
C TRP A 156 -10.71 2.04 -16.70
N ARG A 157 -10.59 3.36 -16.84
CA ARG A 157 -9.70 4.04 -17.78
C ARG A 157 -8.77 4.99 -17.03
N GLY A 158 -7.73 5.48 -17.70
CA GLY A 158 -6.76 6.42 -17.12
C GLY A 158 -5.76 5.74 -16.18
N LYS A 159 -5.50 6.36 -15.02
CA LYS A 159 -4.47 5.94 -14.05
C LYS A 159 -4.49 4.43 -13.70
N PRO A 160 -5.64 3.77 -13.47
CA PRO A 160 -5.65 2.31 -13.21
C PRO A 160 -5.04 1.48 -14.35
N GLN A 161 -5.29 1.86 -15.61
CA GLN A 161 -4.69 1.17 -16.76
C GLN A 161 -3.21 1.50 -16.90
N ILE A 162 -2.79 2.72 -16.58
CA ILE A 162 -1.36 3.10 -16.56
C ILE A 162 -0.61 2.18 -15.58
N LEU A 163 -1.11 1.99 -14.35
CA LEU A 163 -0.46 1.12 -13.37
C LEU A 163 -0.40 -0.34 -13.83
N LYS A 164 -1.50 -0.85 -14.40
CA LYS A 164 -1.55 -2.19 -15.00
C LYS A 164 -0.43 -2.40 -16.02
N TYR A 165 -0.27 -1.48 -16.97
CA TYR A 165 0.70 -1.62 -18.06
C TYR A 165 2.13 -1.21 -17.68
N LEU A 166 2.30 -0.36 -16.67
CA LEU A 166 3.61 0.04 -16.17
C LEU A 166 4.36 -1.12 -15.48
N GLY A 167 3.62 -2.08 -14.92
CA GLY A 167 4.20 -3.32 -14.40
C GLY A 167 3.24 -4.22 -13.66
N GLY A 168 2.04 -3.75 -13.31
CA GLY A 168 1.05 -4.52 -12.55
C GLY A 168 0.69 -5.86 -13.18
N GLN A 169 0.45 -5.90 -14.49
CA GLN A 169 0.13 -7.14 -15.20
C GLN A 169 1.29 -8.14 -15.19
N SER A 170 2.52 -7.66 -15.37
CA SER A 170 3.72 -8.51 -15.33
C SER A 170 3.99 -9.01 -13.92
N LEU A 171 3.87 -8.15 -12.90
CA LEU A 171 3.98 -8.53 -11.50
C LEU A 171 2.93 -9.60 -11.15
N ALA A 172 1.68 -9.43 -11.55
CA ALA A 172 0.62 -10.41 -11.31
C ALA A 172 0.96 -11.80 -11.89
N ALA A 173 1.48 -11.85 -13.12
CA ALA A 173 1.90 -13.10 -13.75
C ALA A 173 3.11 -13.71 -13.03
N ASP A 174 4.09 -12.90 -12.65
CA ASP A 174 5.29 -13.36 -11.95
C ASP A 174 4.95 -13.89 -10.54
N LEU A 175 4.03 -13.24 -9.81
CA LEU A 175 3.53 -13.67 -8.51
C LEU A 175 2.80 -15.01 -8.61
N GLN A 176 1.92 -15.16 -9.60
CA GLN A 176 1.20 -16.42 -9.86
C GLN A 176 2.19 -17.55 -10.16
N ALA A 177 3.18 -17.31 -11.02
CA ALA A 177 4.20 -18.30 -11.36
C ALA A 177 5.08 -18.68 -10.16
N ALA A 178 5.36 -17.74 -9.26
CA ALA A 178 6.15 -17.95 -8.06
C ALA A 178 5.36 -18.56 -6.88
N GLY A 179 4.03 -18.68 -6.99
CA GLY A 179 3.16 -19.10 -5.89
C GLY A 179 3.12 -18.11 -4.73
N ILE A 180 3.42 -16.83 -4.98
CA ILE A 180 3.36 -15.77 -3.98
C ILE A 180 1.97 -15.15 -4.01
N ALA A 181 1.34 -15.08 -2.85
CA ALA A 181 -0.03 -14.62 -2.74
C ALA A 181 -0.15 -13.09 -2.94
N SER A 182 -1.32 -12.65 -3.41
CA SER A 182 -1.59 -11.24 -3.74
C SER A 182 -3.09 -10.93 -3.71
N ASN A 183 -3.45 -9.65 -3.67
CA ASN A 183 -4.85 -9.22 -3.75
C ASN A 183 -5.48 -9.53 -5.12
N HIS A 184 -6.79 -9.81 -5.11
CA HIS A 184 -7.60 -10.05 -6.29
C HIS A 184 -8.32 -8.77 -6.76
N GLY A 185 -7.59 -7.97 -7.55
CA GLY A 185 -8.05 -6.69 -8.04
C GLY A 185 -7.70 -5.54 -7.12
N PHE A 186 -7.46 -4.38 -7.73
CA PHE A 186 -6.97 -3.17 -7.08
C PHE A 186 -7.85 -1.96 -7.40
N ALA A 187 -8.10 -1.13 -6.40
CA ALA A 187 -8.82 0.14 -6.50
C ALA A 187 -8.23 1.20 -5.57
N GLY A 188 -8.87 2.38 -5.50
CA GLY A 188 -8.32 3.53 -4.78
C GLY A 188 -7.43 4.43 -5.65
N VAL A 189 -7.40 4.20 -6.97
CA VAL A 189 -6.55 4.93 -7.91
C VAL A 189 -7.36 6.04 -8.60
N TYR A 190 -7.02 7.30 -8.34
CA TYR A 190 -7.75 8.46 -8.86
C TYR A 190 -6.89 9.73 -8.94
N GLY A 191 -7.54 10.88 -9.16
CA GLY A 191 -6.93 12.20 -9.33
C GLY A 191 -6.23 12.78 -8.11
N PHE A 192 -6.65 12.39 -6.90
CA PHE A 192 -6.37 13.07 -5.63
C PHE A 192 -6.88 14.52 -5.55
N ASP A 193 -7.98 14.79 -6.27
CA ASP A 193 -8.55 16.13 -6.47
C ASP A 193 -10.09 16.12 -6.35
N GLN A 194 -10.63 15.22 -5.52
CA GLN A 194 -12.07 14.93 -5.47
C GLN A 194 -12.65 15.24 -4.10
N ALA A 195 -13.42 16.33 -4.03
CA ALA A 195 -14.12 16.75 -2.82
C ALA A 195 -15.22 15.77 -2.39
N ASP A 196 -15.97 15.21 -3.36
CA ASP A 196 -16.92 14.11 -3.07
C ASP A 196 -16.24 12.75 -3.19
N TYR A 197 -15.33 12.49 -2.26
CA TYR A 197 -14.62 11.22 -2.20
C TYR A 197 -15.56 10.01 -2.05
N ALA A 198 -16.75 10.18 -1.46
CA ALA A 198 -17.73 9.11 -1.36
C ALA A 198 -18.24 8.65 -2.73
N ALA A 199 -18.39 9.56 -3.69
CA ALA A 199 -18.76 9.18 -5.06
C ALA A 199 -17.65 8.34 -5.73
N CYS A 200 -16.38 8.71 -5.53
CA CYS A 200 -15.26 7.89 -5.99
C CYS A 200 -15.28 6.50 -5.33
N PHE A 201 -15.49 6.47 -4.01
CA PHE A 201 -15.51 5.24 -3.24
C PHE A 201 -16.66 4.31 -3.68
N GLN A 202 -17.84 4.84 -3.98
CA GLN A 202 -18.97 4.06 -4.47
C GLN A 202 -18.61 3.29 -5.76
N VAL A 203 -17.90 3.92 -6.70
CA VAL A 203 -17.44 3.26 -7.94
C VAL A 203 -16.57 2.04 -7.64
N TRP A 204 -15.76 2.10 -6.58
CA TRP A 204 -14.93 0.97 -6.17
C TRP A 204 -15.74 -0.12 -5.45
N LEU A 205 -16.74 0.25 -4.65
CA LEU A 205 -17.64 -0.72 -4.01
C LEU A 205 -18.50 -1.46 -5.03
N ASP A 206 -18.90 -0.82 -6.13
CA ASP A 206 -19.66 -1.47 -7.21
C ASP A 206 -18.84 -2.55 -7.94
N ALA A 207 -17.51 -2.52 -7.83
CA ALA A 207 -16.59 -3.53 -8.36
C ALA A 207 -16.09 -4.52 -7.29
N ALA A 208 -16.63 -4.46 -6.07
CA ALA A 208 -16.15 -5.24 -4.94
C ALA A 208 -16.29 -6.76 -5.18
N GLN A 209 -15.19 -7.46 -4.91
CA GLN A 209 -15.09 -8.92 -4.97
C GLN A 209 -14.19 -9.41 -3.84
N ALA A 210 -14.31 -10.70 -3.49
CA ALA A 210 -13.47 -11.28 -2.45
C ALA A 210 -11.98 -11.13 -2.78
N GLY A 211 -11.17 -10.73 -1.80
CA GLY A 211 -9.74 -10.50 -1.97
C GLY A 211 -9.38 -9.18 -2.67
N MET A 212 -10.35 -8.33 -3.01
CA MET A 212 -10.08 -7.01 -3.55
C MET A 212 -9.46 -6.08 -2.51
N LEU A 213 -8.46 -5.31 -2.94
CA LEU A 213 -7.82 -4.28 -2.12
C LEU A 213 -8.15 -2.89 -2.66
N ILE A 214 -8.58 -2.01 -1.76
CA ILE A 214 -8.76 -0.57 -2.00
C ILE A 214 -7.66 0.17 -1.25
N MET A 215 -6.90 1.00 -1.96
CA MET A 215 -5.88 1.88 -1.39
C MET A 215 -6.49 3.21 -0.94
N CYS A 216 -6.00 3.76 0.16
CA CYS A 216 -6.32 5.11 0.63
C CYS A 216 -5.12 5.82 1.28
N HIS A 217 -5.24 7.13 1.49
CA HIS A 217 -4.20 8.01 2.01
C HIS A 217 -4.72 9.00 3.07
N PRO A 218 -5.45 8.55 4.11
CA PRO A 218 -5.99 9.43 5.15
C PRO A 218 -4.90 10.12 5.98
N ALA A 219 -5.12 11.39 6.32
CA ALA A 219 -4.37 12.13 7.33
C ALA A 219 -5.29 13.07 8.12
N THR A 220 -4.97 13.31 9.40
CA THR A 220 -5.77 14.21 10.25
C THR A 220 -5.68 15.67 9.81
N GLU A 221 -4.57 16.05 9.19
CA GLU A 221 -4.28 17.41 8.75
C GLU A 221 -3.42 17.41 7.50
N ALA A 222 -3.41 18.54 6.80
CA ALA A 222 -2.59 18.74 5.62
C ALA A 222 -1.18 19.15 6.04
N TYR A 223 -0.18 18.34 5.68
CA TYR A 223 1.21 18.65 5.92
C TYR A 223 1.82 19.45 4.77
N PRO A 224 2.74 20.41 5.05
CA PRO A 224 3.54 21.04 4.01
C PRO A 224 4.35 20.00 3.22
N ASP A 225 4.62 20.30 1.95
CA ASP A 225 5.44 19.48 1.02
C ASP A 225 4.87 18.11 0.62
N ASP A 226 3.65 17.79 1.05
CA ASP A 226 2.88 16.62 0.57
C ASP A 226 1.95 17.04 -0.59
N GLU A 227 2.20 16.49 -1.78
CA GLU A 227 1.49 16.82 -3.02
C GLU A 227 -0.02 16.57 -2.94
N ILE A 228 -0.46 15.64 -2.08
CA ILE A 228 -1.88 15.27 -1.93
C ILE A 228 -2.45 15.68 -0.56
N ALA A 229 -1.76 16.55 0.20
CA ALA A 229 -2.08 16.88 1.58
C ALA A 229 -3.55 17.24 1.84
N GLN A 230 -4.15 18.05 0.96
CA GLN A 230 -5.55 18.46 1.10
C GLN A 230 -6.51 17.28 0.93
N GLN A 231 -6.21 16.40 -0.02
CA GLN A 231 -7.04 15.24 -0.29
C GLN A 231 -6.95 14.21 0.83
N ARG A 232 -5.79 14.05 1.49
CA ARG A 232 -5.65 13.16 2.65
C ARG A 232 -6.65 13.47 3.76
N VAL A 233 -6.89 14.77 4.01
CA VAL A 233 -7.87 15.22 5.01
C VAL A 233 -9.30 14.89 4.57
N VAL A 234 -9.60 14.98 3.28
CA VAL A 234 -10.90 14.59 2.72
C VAL A 234 -11.14 13.09 2.90
N GLU A 235 -10.15 12.26 2.57
CA GLU A 235 -10.19 10.81 2.78
C GLU A 235 -10.42 10.47 4.25
N TYR A 236 -9.63 11.05 5.16
CA TYR A 236 -9.76 10.83 6.60
C TYR A 236 -11.16 11.19 7.13
N ARG A 237 -11.70 12.34 6.73
CA ARG A 237 -13.07 12.75 7.11
C ARG A 237 -14.13 11.78 6.59
N TYR A 238 -13.94 11.23 5.38
CA TYR A 238 -14.84 10.22 4.86
C TYR A 238 -14.79 8.93 5.68
N PHE A 239 -13.60 8.39 5.96
CA PHE A 239 -13.45 7.11 6.67
C PHE A 239 -13.86 7.17 8.15
N THR A 240 -13.79 8.35 8.77
CA THR A 240 -14.31 8.58 10.14
C THR A 240 -15.83 8.78 10.18
N SER A 241 -16.49 8.99 9.04
CA SER A 241 -17.93 9.27 8.99
C SER A 241 -18.82 8.03 9.07
N GLU A 242 -20.07 8.22 9.51
CA GLU A 242 -21.14 7.21 9.40
C GLU A 242 -21.56 6.94 7.94
N LYS A 243 -21.20 7.82 6.99
CA LYS A 243 -21.51 7.59 5.58
C LYS A 243 -20.73 6.38 5.08
N PHE A 244 -19.44 6.27 5.43
CA PHE A 244 -18.60 5.13 5.07
C PHE A 244 -19.19 3.80 5.56
N THR A 245 -19.58 3.72 6.84
CA THR A 245 -20.14 2.49 7.40
C THR A 245 -21.47 2.10 6.77
N ARG A 246 -22.36 3.08 6.54
CA ARG A 246 -23.63 2.85 5.85
C ARG A 246 -23.44 2.37 4.42
N MET A 247 -22.45 2.92 3.70
CA MET A 247 -22.14 2.50 2.33
C MET A 247 -21.63 1.05 2.28
N LEU A 248 -20.72 0.66 3.18
CA LEU A 248 -20.28 -0.74 3.29
C LEU A 248 -21.45 -1.69 3.59
N ALA A 249 -22.30 -1.33 4.56
CA ALA A 249 -23.45 -2.14 4.94
C ALA A 249 -24.47 -2.27 3.79
N ALA A 250 -24.76 -1.17 3.08
CA ALA A 250 -25.65 -1.17 1.92
C ALA A 250 -25.11 -2.05 0.79
N ALA A 251 -23.81 -2.04 0.56
CA ALA A 251 -23.14 -2.89 -0.43
C ALA A 251 -22.95 -4.35 0.04
N GLN A 252 -23.37 -4.71 1.26
CA GLN A 252 -23.15 -6.04 1.87
C GLN A 252 -21.67 -6.43 1.92
N LEU A 253 -20.81 -5.46 2.18
CA LEU A 253 -19.35 -5.62 2.26
C LEU A 253 -18.88 -5.58 3.71
N ARG A 254 -17.79 -6.29 3.98
CA ARG A 254 -17.08 -6.23 5.26
C ARG A 254 -15.59 -6.03 5.01
N LEU A 255 -14.91 -5.36 5.95
CA LEU A 255 -13.47 -5.24 5.92
C LEU A 255 -12.83 -6.52 6.48
N GLU A 256 -11.79 -7.00 5.82
CA GLU A 256 -10.99 -8.15 6.30
C GLU A 256 -9.52 -7.98 5.95
N ARG A 257 -8.66 -8.61 6.76
CA ARG A 257 -7.24 -8.78 6.44
C ARG A 257 -7.08 -9.75 5.29
N LEU A 258 -6.14 -9.45 4.40
CA LEU A 258 -5.84 -10.29 3.26
C LEU A 258 -5.15 -11.58 3.71
N SER A 259 -4.26 -11.51 4.70
CA SER A 259 -3.53 -12.66 5.25
C SER A 259 -4.44 -13.78 5.75
N ILE A 260 -5.63 -13.47 6.27
CA ILE A 260 -6.61 -14.47 6.76
C ILE A 260 -7.21 -15.27 5.59
N GLN A 261 -7.39 -14.64 4.42
CA GLN A 261 -8.01 -15.28 3.25
C GLN A 261 -7.04 -16.19 2.48
N MET A 262 -5.74 -16.10 2.79
CA MET A 262 -4.68 -16.82 2.11
C MET A 262 -4.22 -18.09 2.84
N ILE A 263 -4.86 -18.40 3.98
CA ILE A 263 -4.68 -19.65 4.75
C ILE A 263 -5.64 -20.71 4.24
#